data_AF-A0AAU4C4Q1-F1
#
_entry.id   AF-A0AAU4C4Q1-F1
#
_cell.length_a   1.000
_cell.length_b   1.000
_cell.length_c   1.000
_cell.angle_alpha   90.00
_cell.angle_beta   90.00
_cell.angle_gamma   90.00
#
_symmetry.space_group_name_H-M   'P 1'
#
loop_
_entity.id
_entity.type
_entity.pdbx_description
1 polymer ?
#
loop_
_entity_poly.entity_id
_entity_poly.type
_entity_poly.pdbx_seq_one_letter_code
_entity_poly.pdbx_strand_id
1 'polypeptide(L)'
;MSEQSLPDDARPEYTQGLPEYAERVLEVAELIPPGRVMTYGDVAEWLEEGGPRQVGRVMALYGGAVPWWRVVRADGVLLPGHELRALERYRTEGTPLKAASRAAEGHVPRLDMRRARWDGGERATGHT
;
A
#
# COMPACT_ATOMS: atom_id res chain seq x y z
N MET A 1 -23.37 -30.30 -47.10
CA MET A 1 -23.15 -28.84 -47.10
C MET A 1 -24.16 -28.22 -46.15
N SER A 2 -23.72 -27.23 -45.38
CA SER A 2 -24.42 -26.54 -44.27
C SER A 2 -24.17 -27.15 -42.88
N GLU A 3 -22.89 -27.20 -42.49
CA GLU A 3 -22.50 -27.12 -41.09
C GLU A 3 -22.78 -25.70 -40.61
N GLN A 4 -23.76 -25.56 -39.72
CA GLN A 4 -24.08 -24.31 -39.04
C GLN A 4 -22.89 -23.97 -38.14
N SER A 5 -22.23 -22.85 -38.44
CA SER A 5 -21.21 -22.26 -37.57
C SER A 5 -21.85 -21.93 -36.22
N LEU A 6 -21.38 -22.60 -35.19
CA LEU A 6 -21.58 -22.20 -33.80
C LEU A 6 -21.06 -20.76 -33.64
N PRO A 7 -21.75 -19.88 -32.90
CA PRO A 7 -21.18 -18.59 -32.57
C PRO A 7 -19.90 -18.84 -31.78
N ASP A 8 -18.84 -18.14 -32.18
CA ASP A 8 -17.62 -17.98 -31.41
C ASP A 8 -18.05 -17.42 -30.05
N ASP A 9 -18.28 -18.32 -29.08
CA ASP A 9 -18.48 -17.99 -27.69
C ASP A 9 -17.25 -17.19 -27.30
N ALA A 10 -17.43 -15.86 -27.36
CA ALA A 10 -16.42 -14.88 -27.05
C ALA A 10 -15.85 -15.27 -25.70
N ARG A 11 -14.63 -15.81 -25.78
CA ARG A 11 -13.78 -16.13 -24.64
C ARG A 11 -13.93 -14.97 -23.66
N PRO A 12 -14.19 -15.22 -22.36
CA PRO A 12 -14.23 -14.12 -21.41
C PRO A 12 -12.96 -13.29 -21.62
N GLU A 13 -13.14 -12.03 -21.99
CA GLU A 13 -12.08 -11.05 -22.09
C GLU A 13 -11.56 -10.83 -20.67
N TYR A 14 -10.74 -11.78 -20.18
CA TYR A 14 -9.78 -11.48 -19.14
C TYR A 14 -8.69 -10.66 -19.82
N THR A 15 -9.01 -9.40 -20.12
CA THR A 15 -7.98 -8.37 -20.25
C THR A 15 -7.10 -8.53 -19.02
N GLN A 16 -5.85 -8.89 -19.28
CA GLN A 16 -4.80 -9.18 -18.33
C GLN A 16 -4.41 -7.90 -17.58
N GLY A 17 -5.33 -7.35 -16.79
CA GLY A 17 -5.18 -6.12 -16.02
C GLY A 17 -5.43 -6.37 -14.54
N LEU A 18 -4.92 -5.47 -13.70
CA LEU A 18 -5.22 -5.50 -12.28
C LEU A 18 -6.71 -5.17 -12.08
N PRO A 19 -7.37 -5.69 -11.05
CA PRO A 19 -8.70 -5.21 -10.70
C PRO A 19 -8.67 -3.69 -10.48
N GLU A 20 -9.67 -2.94 -10.95
CA GLU A 20 -9.70 -1.47 -10.87
C GLU A 20 -9.48 -0.94 -9.43
N TYR A 21 -10.06 -1.62 -8.43
CA TYR A 21 -9.84 -1.28 -7.03
C TYR A 21 -8.38 -1.49 -6.60
N ALA A 22 -7.71 -2.52 -7.14
CA ALA A 22 -6.31 -2.75 -6.86
C ALA A 22 -5.44 -1.65 -7.47
N GLU A 23 -5.71 -1.24 -8.71
CA GLU A 23 -5.01 -0.13 -9.37
C GLU A 23 -5.09 1.15 -8.53
N ARG A 24 -6.29 1.56 -8.12
CA ARG A 24 -6.48 2.76 -7.28
C ARG A 24 -5.77 2.68 -5.93
N VAL A 25 -5.75 1.52 -5.28
CA VAL A 25 -4.98 1.34 -4.02
C VAL A 25 -3.47 1.50 -4.26
N LEU A 26 -2.96 0.97 -5.37
CA LEU A 26 -1.54 1.07 -5.72
C LEU A 26 -1.16 2.52 -6.08
N GLU A 27 -2.01 3.25 -6.80
CA GLU A 27 -1.84 4.68 -7.06
C GLU A 27 -1.74 5.48 -5.77
N VAL A 28 -2.62 5.22 -4.78
CA VAL A 28 -2.54 5.88 -3.47
C VAL A 28 -1.21 5.58 -2.79
N ALA A 29 -0.72 4.34 -2.85
CA ALA A 29 0.57 3.99 -2.25
C ALA A 29 1.73 4.81 -2.86
N GLU A 30 1.70 5.06 -4.17
CA GLU A 30 2.71 5.87 -4.88
C GLU A 30 2.62 7.37 -4.55
N LEU A 31 1.42 7.88 -4.27
CA LEU A 31 1.18 9.27 -3.89
C LEU A 31 1.74 9.63 -2.51
N ILE A 32 1.86 8.68 -1.59
CA ILE A 32 2.34 8.94 -0.22
C ILE A 32 3.79 9.45 -0.30
N PRO A 33 4.11 10.66 0.20
CA PRO A 33 5.46 11.21 0.10
C PRO A 33 6.52 10.38 0.83
N PRO A 34 7.80 10.42 0.40
CA PRO A 34 8.90 9.84 1.17
C PRO A 34 8.89 10.33 2.63
N GLY A 35 9.12 9.41 3.56
CA GLY A 35 9.17 9.74 4.99
C GLY A 35 7.79 9.81 5.65
N ARG A 36 6.72 9.61 4.88
CA ARG A 36 5.34 9.58 5.33
C ARG A 36 4.69 8.23 5.13
N VAL A 37 3.60 7.99 5.87
CA VAL A 37 2.83 6.73 5.80
C VAL A 37 1.33 7.00 5.87
N MET A 38 0.54 6.11 5.28
CA MET A 38 -0.90 5.98 5.51
C MET A 38 -1.19 4.60 6.08
N THR A 39 -2.20 4.49 6.94
CA THR A 39 -2.68 3.16 7.36
C THR A 39 -3.52 2.50 6.27
N TYR A 40 -3.70 1.19 6.31
CA TYR A 40 -4.68 0.51 5.45
C TYR A 40 -6.09 1.11 5.55
N GLY A 41 -6.47 1.62 6.72
CA GLY A 41 -7.75 2.32 6.91
C GLY A 41 -7.75 3.69 6.28
N ASP A 42 -6.65 4.44 6.38
CA ASP A 42 -6.51 5.76 5.77
C ASP A 42 -6.64 5.67 4.25
N VAL A 43 -6.08 4.62 3.63
CA VAL A 43 -6.19 4.38 2.18
C VAL A 43 -7.64 4.06 1.80
N ALA A 44 -8.34 3.23 2.57
CA ALA A 44 -9.74 2.92 2.30
C ALA A 44 -10.63 4.17 2.46
N GLU A 45 -10.35 5.00 3.46
CA GLU A 45 -11.02 6.29 3.69
C GLU A 45 -10.75 7.28 2.56
N TRP A 46 -9.49 7.39 2.12
CA TRP A 46 -9.09 8.24 0.99
C TRP A 46 -9.80 7.90 -0.31
N LEU A 47 -10.00 6.60 -0.56
CA LEU A 47 -10.69 6.11 -1.76
C LEU A 47 -12.22 6.13 -1.61
N GLU A 48 -12.74 6.40 -0.41
CA GLU A 48 -14.15 6.26 -0.05
C GLU A 48 -14.74 4.89 -0.44
N GLU A 49 -13.89 3.85 -0.48
CA GLU A 49 -14.25 2.53 -1.00
C GLU A 49 -13.49 1.39 -0.32
N GLY A 50 -14.23 0.30 -0.09
CA GLY A 50 -13.71 -0.92 0.51
C GLY A 50 -13.39 -0.74 2.00
N GLY A 51 -12.40 -1.48 2.48
CA GLY A 51 -12.01 -1.43 3.89
C GLY A 51 -10.56 -1.86 4.12
N PRO A 52 -10.03 -1.65 5.33
CA PRO A 52 -8.61 -1.86 5.64
C PRO A 52 -8.10 -3.26 5.26
N ARG A 53 -8.95 -4.29 5.42
CA ARG A 53 -8.61 -5.68 5.05
C ARG A 53 -8.53 -5.89 3.54
N GLN A 54 -9.38 -5.21 2.77
CA GLN A 54 -9.34 -5.27 1.30
C GLN A 54 -8.08 -4.58 0.78
N VAL A 55 -7.75 -3.39 1.30
CA VAL A 55 -6.47 -2.72 0.99
C VAL A 55 -5.28 -3.60 1.35
N GLY A 56 -5.26 -4.19 2.55
CA GLY A 56 -4.20 -5.11 2.96
C GLY A 56 -4.05 -6.31 2.03
N ARG A 57 -5.17 -6.88 1.54
CA ARG A 57 -5.14 -7.96 0.54
C ARG A 57 -4.59 -7.49 -0.80
N VAL A 58 -4.97 -6.30 -1.27
CA VAL A 58 -4.39 -5.72 -2.50
C VAL A 58 -2.88 -5.56 -2.36
N MET A 59 -2.41 -4.95 -1.27
CA MET A 59 -0.98 -4.73 -1.04
C MET A 59 -0.20 -6.05 -0.97
N ALA A 60 -0.78 -7.10 -0.38
CA ALA A 60 -0.16 -8.42 -0.31
C ALA A 60 -0.06 -9.12 -1.68
N LEU A 61 -1.05 -8.93 -2.56
CA LEU A 61 -1.09 -9.59 -3.87
C LEU A 61 -0.35 -8.82 -4.97
N TYR A 62 -0.43 -7.48 -4.93
CA TYR A 62 -0.04 -6.62 -6.05
C TYR A 62 0.94 -5.51 -5.66
N GLY A 63 1.18 -5.27 -4.36
CA GLY A 63 1.98 -4.14 -3.86
C GLY A 63 3.50 -4.24 -4.07
N GLY A 64 4.00 -5.32 -4.67
CA GLY A 64 5.44 -5.58 -4.77
C GLY A 64 6.23 -4.53 -5.57
N ALA A 65 5.57 -3.82 -6.49
CA ALA A 65 6.17 -2.83 -7.39
C ALA A 65 6.08 -1.38 -6.89
N VAL A 66 5.23 -1.08 -5.91
CA VAL A 66 4.98 0.27 -5.37
C VAL A 66 5.71 0.44 -4.02
N PRO A 67 5.77 1.64 -3.40
CA PRO A 67 6.47 1.82 -2.12
C PRO A 67 5.61 1.29 -0.96
N TRP A 68 5.39 -0.02 -0.92
CA TRP A 68 4.49 -0.71 0.00
C TRP A 68 4.78 -0.45 1.48
N TRP A 69 6.02 -0.10 1.83
CA TRP A 69 6.38 0.28 3.19
C TRP A 69 5.67 1.55 3.65
N ARG A 70 5.14 2.37 2.74
CA ARG A 70 4.36 3.58 3.08
C ARG A 70 2.90 3.28 3.43
N VAL A 71 2.40 2.06 3.19
CA VAL A 71 1.05 1.62 3.59
C VAL A 71 1.15 0.63 4.74
N VAL A 72 0.75 1.05 5.94
CA VAL A 72 1.15 0.40 7.19
C VAL A 72 -0.03 -0.01 8.08
N ARG A 73 0.28 -0.75 9.15
CA ARG A 73 -0.67 -1.04 10.22
C ARG A 73 -0.92 0.21 11.06
N ALA A 74 -2.13 0.34 11.59
CA ALA A 74 -2.51 1.45 12.47
C ALA A 74 -1.69 1.54 13.77
N ASP A 75 -1.11 0.42 14.23
CA ASP A 75 -0.30 0.36 15.45
C ASP A 75 1.19 0.70 15.23
N GLY A 76 1.59 1.00 13.98
CA GLY A 76 2.96 1.38 13.61
C GLY A 76 3.98 0.25 13.72
N VAL A 77 3.56 -0.99 13.97
CA VAL A 77 4.47 -2.14 13.95
C VAL A 77 4.82 -2.48 12.51
N LEU A 78 6.08 -2.84 12.29
CA LEU A 78 6.58 -3.26 10.99
C LEU A 78 5.89 -4.53 10.50
N LEU A 79 5.78 -4.68 9.18
CA LEU A 79 5.16 -5.85 8.58
C LEU A 79 5.99 -7.11 8.86
N PRO A 80 5.38 -8.16 9.47
CA PRO A 80 6.09 -9.40 9.78
C PRO A 80 6.74 -10.05 8.56
N GLY A 81 7.97 -10.52 8.70
CA GLY A 81 8.74 -11.13 7.62
C GLY A 81 9.35 -10.13 6.62
N HIS A 82 9.08 -8.83 6.78
CA HIS A 82 9.61 -7.75 5.96
C HIS A 82 10.30 -6.66 6.77
N GLU A 83 10.56 -6.90 8.06
CA GLU A 83 11.03 -5.90 9.01
C GLU A 83 12.34 -5.25 8.56
N LEU A 84 13.32 -6.04 8.12
CA LEU A 84 14.61 -5.53 7.68
C LEU A 84 14.49 -4.64 6.44
N ARG A 85 13.75 -5.10 5.42
CA ARG A 85 13.54 -4.35 4.17
C ARG A 85 12.74 -3.08 4.40
N ALA A 86 11.70 -3.13 5.23
CA ALA A 86 10.92 -1.96 5.60
C ALA A 86 11.78 -0.96 6.38
N LEU A 87 12.57 -1.44 7.35
CA LEU A 87 13.41 -0.59 8.18
C LEU A 87 14.51 0.14 7.39
N GLU A 88 15.12 -0.52 6.41
CA GLU A 88 16.07 0.12 5.48
C GLU A 88 15.40 1.28 4.73
N ARG A 89 14.20 1.06 4.18
CA ARG A 89 13.44 2.10 3.47
C ARG A 89 13.07 3.26 4.39
N TYR A 90 12.57 2.98 5.60
CA TYR A 90 12.25 4.03 6.56
C TYR A 90 13.45 4.88 6.95
N ARG A 91 14.61 4.26 7.15
CA ARG A 91 15.85 5.00 7.45
C ARG A 91 16.29 5.86 6.27
N THR A 92 16.20 5.30 5.05
CA THR A 92 16.56 6.01 3.82
C THR A 92 15.68 7.23 3.59
N GLU A 93 14.38 7.11 3.84
CA GLU A 93 13.42 8.19 3.65
C GLU A 93 13.28 9.13 4.86
N GLY A 94 13.95 8.84 5.97
CA GLY A 94 13.79 9.59 7.21
C GLY A 94 12.41 9.45 7.86
N THR A 95 11.70 8.35 7.59
CA THR A 95 10.38 8.08 8.19
C THR A 95 10.49 8.04 9.72
N PRO A 96 9.69 8.82 10.46
CA PRO A 96 9.78 8.87 11.92
C PRO A 96 9.57 7.50 12.58
N LEU A 97 10.57 7.06 13.36
CA LEU A 97 10.54 5.83 14.15
C LEU A 97 10.59 6.16 15.65
N LYS A 98 9.84 5.40 16.45
CA LYS A 98 10.01 5.33 17.91
C LYS A 98 11.15 4.37 18.22
N ALA A 99 11.99 4.75 19.19
CA ALA A 99 13.04 3.88 19.69
C ALA A 99 12.47 2.52 20.10
N ALA A 100 13.19 1.44 19.77
CA ALA A 100 12.81 0.10 20.20
C ALA A 100 12.82 0.06 21.74
N SER A 101 11.69 -0.34 22.34
CA SER A 101 11.66 -0.65 23.77
C SER A 101 12.56 -1.84 24.03
N ARG A 102 13.23 -1.89 25.19
CA ARG A 102 13.99 -3.07 25.64
C ARG A 102 13.11 -4.33 25.76
N ALA A 103 11.78 -4.15 25.81
CA ALA A 103 10.81 -5.24 25.86
C ALA A 103 10.31 -5.69 24.47
N ALA A 104 10.73 -5.04 23.38
CA ALA A 104 10.32 -5.44 22.03
C ALA A 104 11.16 -6.65 21.57
N GLU A 105 10.50 -7.77 21.29
CA GLU A 105 11.14 -8.92 20.65
C GLU A 105 11.88 -8.47 19.38
N GLY A 106 13.14 -8.89 19.26
CA GLY A 106 13.99 -8.56 18.11
C GLY A 106 14.53 -7.13 18.06
N HIS A 107 14.28 -6.27 19.06
CA HIS A 107 14.76 -4.87 19.10
C HIS A 107 14.37 -4.03 17.86
N VAL A 108 13.28 -4.40 17.19
CA VAL A 108 12.79 -3.69 16.01
C VAL A 108 12.01 -2.45 16.44
N PRO A 109 12.32 -1.25 15.91
CA PRO A 109 11.57 -0.04 16.23
C PRO A 109 10.15 -0.10 15.67
N ARG A 110 9.28 0.78 16.16
CA ARG A 110 7.95 1.01 15.58
C ARG A 110 7.95 2.36 14.88
N LEU A 111 7.03 2.57 13.93
CA LEU A 111 6.75 3.88 13.38
C LEU A 111 6.19 4.82 14.45
N ASP A 112 6.66 6.07 14.44
CA ASP A 112 6.01 7.13 15.20
C ASP A 112 4.81 7.65 14.41
N MET A 113 3.68 6.94 14.49
CA MET A 113 2.47 7.25 13.73
C MET A 113 2.00 8.70 13.90
N ARG A 114 2.22 9.31 15.06
CA ARG A 114 1.83 10.72 15.30
C ARG A 114 2.61 11.69 14.40
N ARG A 115 3.85 11.35 14.05
CA ARG A 115 4.73 12.20 13.22
C ARG A 115 4.77 11.75 11.77
N ALA A 116 4.63 10.45 11.52
CA ALA A 116 4.78 9.86 10.20
C ALA A 116 3.50 9.88 9.37
N ARG A 117 2.31 9.89 10.00
CA ARG A 117 1.03 9.82 9.28
C ARG A 117 0.87 11.01 8.34
N TRP A 118 0.49 10.72 7.10
CA TRP A 118 0.07 11.70 6.10
C TRP A 118 -1.44 11.76 6.08
N ASP A 119 -1.97 12.98 6.07
CA ASP A 119 -3.40 13.29 6.03
C ASP A 119 -3.85 13.75 4.64
N GLY A 120 -2.98 13.66 3.62
CA GLY A 120 -3.25 14.21 2.30
C GLY A 120 -2.94 15.69 2.13
N GLY A 121 -2.55 16.37 3.21
CA GLY A 121 -2.03 17.73 3.17
C GLY A 121 -0.74 17.76 2.34
N GLU A 122 -0.67 18.71 1.41
CA GLU A 122 0.25 18.74 0.26
C GLU A 122 -0.14 17.76 -0.86
N ARG A 123 -1.17 18.11 -1.65
CA ARG A 123 -0.96 18.06 -3.11
C ARG A 123 0.27 18.93 -3.35
N ALA A 124 1.44 18.30 -3.46
CA ALA A 124 2.75 18.94 -3.47
C ALA A 124 2.68 20.29 -4.22
N THR A 125 2.74 21.38 -3.46
CA THR A 125 2.86 22.72 -4.01
C THR A 125 4.24 22.82 -4.68
N GLY A 126 4.23 22.84 -6.00
CA GLY A 126 5.35 23.09 -6.93
C GLY A 126 5.17 22.21 -8.17
N HIS A 127 4.66 22.66 -9.33
CA HIS A 127 4.85 23.92 -10.07
C HIS A 127 6.33 24.26 -10.29
N THR A 128 6.96 23.62 -11.27
CA THR A 128 7.41 24.21 -12.56
C THR A 128 7.92 23.09 -13.46
#